data_AF-A0A7K1ED57-F1
#
_entry.id   AF-A0A7K1ED57-F1
#
_cell.length_a   1.000
_cell.length_b   1.000
_cell.length_c   1.000
_cell.angle_alpha   90.00
_cell.angle_beta   90.00
_cell.angle_gamma   90.00
#
_symmetry.space_group_name_H-M   'P 1'
#
loop_
_entity.id
_entity.type
_entity.pdbx_description
1 polymer ?
#
loop_
_entity_poly.entity_id
_entity_poly.type
_entity_poly.pdbx_seq_one_letter_code
_entity_poly.pdbx_strand_id
1 'polypeptide(L)'
;MDSKVQGAGAERTIAAALHTAQRMNVDVIALIRGGGSRLDLAVFDHELVARTIATSSLPVFTGIGHEIDTSVADVVAHTANKTPTACAEALIDIAMDVVNRSEVAWSDIAEIATTTIDSERERLARCARHAAIGARTRLTVERHRMTTTTARLSRTIETTTKSEKQTLDLFAARLSAVDPVRTLARGWSITRTTSGTVVRRAADVSRGDTLVTTVADGTITSTATEID
;
A
#
# COMPACT_ATOMS: atom_id res chain seq x y z
N MET A 1 36.76 2.00 50.80
CA MET A 1 37.05 2.79 52.02
C MET A 1 37.69 1.86 53.01
N ASP A 2 38.86 2.20 53.52
CA ASP A 2 39.52 1.39 54.55
C ASP A 2 38.93 1.73 55.92
N SER A 3 38.18 0.80 56.50
CA SER A 3 37.74 0.89 57.89
C SER A 3 38.70 0.10 58.77
N LYS A 4 38.95 0.57 59.99
CA LYS A 4 39.59 -0.28 61.00
C LYS A 4 38.63 -1.42 61.32
N VAL A 5 38.99 -2.63 60.88
CA VAL A 5 38.22 -3.86 61.09
C VAL A 5 38.62 -4.60 62.37
N GLN A 6 39.54 -4.04 63.17
CA GLN A 6 40.09 -4.63 64.39
C GLN A 6 40.35 -3.57 65.47
N GLY A 7 40.23 -3.97 66.74
CA GLY A 7 40.49 -3.13 67.92
C GLY A 7 39.27 -2.35 68.44
N ALA A 8 39.42 -1.70 69.60
CA ALA A 8 38.33 -0.96 70.24
C ALA A 8 37.82 0.20 69.36
N GLY A 9 36.51 0.24 69.08
CA GLY A 9 35.88 1.26 68.24
C GLY A 9 35.77 0.90 66.75
N ALA A 10 36.16 -0.32 66.35
CA ALA A 10 36.03 -0.81 64.98
C ALA A 10 34.56 -0.88 64.52
N GLU A 11 33.64 -1.25 65.43
CA GLU A 11 32.20 -1.35 65.18
C GLU A 11 31.58 -0.03 64.70
N ARG A 12 32.00 1.10 65.30
CA ARG A 12 31.53 2.43 64.87
C ARG A 12 32.10 2.83 63.51
N THR A 13 33.33 2.40 63.22
CA THR A 13 34.00 2.71 61.96
C THR A 13 33.34 1.96 60.80
N ILE A 14 33.00 0.68 61.00
CA ILE A 14 32.26 -0.13 60.03
C ILE A 14 30.86 0.44 59.81
N ALA A 15 30.12 0.77 60.87
CA ALA A 15 28.79 1.38 60.75
C ALA A 15 28.83 2.72 59.98
N ALA A 16 29.81 3.58 60.28
CA ALA A 16 29.99 4.84 59.56
C ALA A 16 30.35 4.63 58.07
N ALA A 17 31.16 3.61 57.77
CA ALA A 17 31.50 3.26 56.39
C ALA A 17 30.27 2.75 55.62
N LEU A 18 29.44 1.90 56.24
CA LEU A 18 28.19 1.40 55.65
C LEU A 18 27.22 2.55 55.34
N HIS A 19 26.98 3.46 56.29
CA HIS A 19 26.16 4.64 56.06
C HIS A 19 26.72 5.58 55.00
N THR A 20 28.05 5.63 54.86
CA THR A 20 28.68 6.43 53.81
C THR A 20 28.50 5.79 52.45
N ALA A 21 28.70 4.47 52.34
CA ALA A 21 28.50 3.72 51.11
C ALA A 21 27.05 3.80 50.61
N GLN A 22 26.05 3.80 51.49
CA GLN A 22 24.64 4.00 51.14
C GLN A 22 24.34 5.35 50.47
N ARG A 23 25.19 6.36 50.69
CA ARG A 23 25.06 7.68 50.06
C ARG A 23 25.86 7.80 48.77
N MET A 24 26.64 6.78 48.42
CA MET A 24 27.37 6.71 47.16
C MET A 24 26.48 6.11 46.07
N ASN A 25 26.78 6.41 44.81
CA ASN A 25 26.08 5.84 43.67
C ASN A 25 26.62 4.42 43.37
N VAL A 26 26.28 3.47 44.24
CA VAL A 26 26.67 2.06 44.14
C VAL A 26 25.44 1.16 44.30
N ASP A 27 25.44 0.03 43.60
CA ASP A 27 24.30 -0.91 43.61
C ASP A 27 24.33 -1.90 44.77
N VAL A 28 25.52 -2.12 45.35
CA VAL A 28 25.78 -3.14 46.36
C VAL A 28 26.94 -2.72 47.27
N ILE A 29 26.92 -3.18 48.53
CA ILE A 29 28.00 -2.97 49.48
C ILE A 29 28.64 -4.32 49.81
N ALA A 30 29.96 -4.45 49.67
CA ALA A 30 30.70 -5.63 50.10
C ALA A 30 31.42 -5.36 51.43
N LEU A 31 31.05 -6.09 52.48
CA LEU A 31 31.74 -6.11 53.77
C LEU A 31 32.63 -7.35 53.85
N ILE A 32 33.91 -7.17 53.52
CA ILE A 32 34.88 -8.25 53.41
C ILE A 32 36.01 -8.11 54.41
N ARG A 33 36.58 -9.24 54.81
CA ARG A 33 37.76 -9.27 55.68
C ARG A 33 38.66 -10.46 55.31
N GLY A 34 39.93 -10.16 55.02
CA GLY A 34 40.98 -11.18 54.84
C GLY A 34 41.38 -11.84 56.18
N GLY A 35 42.21 -12.88 56.15
CA GLY A 35 42.55 -13.69 57.33
C GLY A 35 42.95 -12.93 58.62
N GLY A 36 42.86 -13.62 59.77
CA GLY A 36 43.28 -13.11 61.09
C GLY A 36 42.66 -13.93 62.25
N SER A 37 42.90 -13.52 63.50
CA SER A 37 42.56 -14.31 64.70
C SER A 37 41.05 -14.35 64.99
N ARG A 38 40.60 -15.31 65.82
CA ARG A 38 39.18 -15.42 66.26
C ARG A 38 38.70 -14.20 67.05
N LEU A 39 39.61 -13.53 67.77
CA LEU A 39 39.31 -12.32 68.55
C LEU A 39 38.96 -11.12 67.67
N ASP A 40 39.40 -11.13 66.41
CA ASP A 40 39.14 -10.07 65.44
C ASP A 40 37.76 -10.19 64.76
N LEU A 41 37.03 -11.29 64.99
CA LEU A 41 35.70 -11.52 64.42
C LEU A 41 34.56 -10.95 65.28
N ALA A 42 34.81 -10.72 66.58
CA ALA A 42 33.79 -10.26 67.53
C ALA A 42 33.16 -8.90 67.16
N VAL A 43 33.87 -8.07 66.38
CA VAL A 43 33.35 -6.79 65.89
C VAL A 43 32.14 -6.99 64.96
N PHE A 44 32.10 -8.11 64.23
CA PHE A 44 31.00 -8.43 63.30
C PHE A 44 29.78 -9.04 64.01
N ASP A 45 29.91 -9.43 65.29
CA ASP A 45 28.78 -9.82 66.14
C ASP A 45 28.15 -8.63 66.88
N HIS A 46 28.73 -7.43 66.74
CA HIS A 46 28.27 -6.26 67.45
C HIS A 46 26.90 -5.78 66.92
N GLU A 47 25.97 -5.54 67.85
CA GLU A 47 24.59 -5.15 67.56
C GLU A 47 24.49 -3.92 66.65
N LEU A 48 25.36 -2.92 66.85
CA LEU A 48 25.48 -1.76 65.95
C LEU A 48 25.75 -2.14 64.48
N VAL A 49 26.70 -3.04 64.22
CA VAL A 49 27.06 -3.46 62.85
C VAL A 49 25.91 -4.25 62.25
N ALA A 50 25.37 -5.22 62.98
CA ALA A 50 24.24 -6.03 62.55
C ALA A 50 23.01 -5.16 62.23
N ARG A 51 22.66 -4.21 63.10
CA ARG A 51 21.54 -3.28 62.87
C ARG A 51 21.78 -2.42 61.63
N THR A 52 23.01 -1.94 61.42
CA THR A 52 23.35 -1.11 60.26
C THR A 52 23.22 -1.89 58.95
N ILE A 53 23.64 -3.17 58.94
CA ILE A 53 23.47 -4.06 57.79
C ILE A 53 21.98 -4.36 57.55
N ALA A 54 21.25 -4.78 58.59
CA ALA A 54 19.85 -5.17 58.50
C ALA A 54 18.92 -4.02 58.05
N THR A 55 19.29 -2.78 58.35
CA THR A 55 18.52 -1.58 57.96
C THR A 55 19.07 -0.90 56.71
N SER A 56 20.04 -1.53 56.03
CA SER A 56 20.64 -0.97 54.83
C SER A 56 19.66 -0.91 53.66
N SER A 57 19.62 0.23 52.97
CA SER A 57 18.85 0.40 51.74
C SER A 57 19.51 -0.26 50.52
N LEU A 58 20.80 -0.58 50.61
CA LEU A 58 21.56 -1.30 49.61
C LEU A 58 21.83 -2.74 50.07
N PRO A 59 21.80 -3.74 49.17
CA PRO A 59 22.15 -5.10 49.52
C PRO A 59 23.59 -5.16 50.02
N VAL A 60 23.78 -5.77 51.19
CA VAL A 60 25.11 -5.96 51.78
C VAL A 60 25.52 -7.42 51.60
N PHE A 61 26.67 -7.62 50.97
CA PHE A 61 27.31 -8.92 50.78
C PHE A 61 28.44 -9.05 51.80
N THR A 62 28.54 -10.18 52.49
CA THR A 62 29.63 -10.43 53.43
C THR A 62 30.61 -11.47 52.89
N GLY A 63 31.88 -11.28 53.26
CA GLY A 63 32.97 -12.21 52.99
C GLY A 63 34.01 -12.15 54.10
N ILE A 64 33.63 -12.52 55.33
CA ILE A 64 34.38 -12.22 56.56
C ILE A 64 35.27 -13.41 57.04
N GLY A 65 34.88 -14.68 56.81
CA GLY A 65 35.63 -15.90 57.18
C GLY A 65 34.78 -16.97 57.91
N HIS A 66 35.35 -17.97 58.61
CA HIS A 66 35.37 -19.40 58.20
C HIS A 66 34.10 -20.17 58.66
N GLU A 67 33.82 -21.34 58.03
CA GLU A 67 32.66 -22.25 58.23
C GLU A 67 32.25 -22.61 59.67
N ILE A 68 33.10 -22.37 60.68
CA ILE A 68 32.85 -22.76 62.07
C ILE A 68 32.25 -21.60 62.89
N ASP A 69 32.44 -20.35 62.48
CA ASP A 69 32.04 -19.14 63.22
C ASP A 69 31.19 -18.22 62.32
N THR A 70 29.92 -18.56 62.10
CA THR A 70 28.95 -17.64 61.45
C THR A 70 28.77 -16.40 62.33
N SER A 71 29.06 -15.21 61.81
CA SER A 71 28.85 -13.96 62.54
C SER A 71 27.42 -13.46 62.43
N VAL A 72 26.97 -12.61 63.37
CA VAL A 72 25.67 -11.94 63.27
C VAL A 72 25.59 -11.12 61.98
N ALA A 73 26.68 -10.47 61.55
CA ALA A 73 26.75 -9.75 60.28
C ALA A 73 26.43 -10.65 59.07
N ASP A 74 26.91 -11.89 59.03
CA ASP A 74 26.61 -12.85 57.97
C ASP A 74 25.12 -13.25 57.96
N VAL A 75 24.51 -13.36 59.14
CA VAL A 75 23.09 -13.73 59.29
C VAL A 75 22.17 -12.62 58.78
N VAL A 76 22.54 -11.35 59.01
CA VAL A 76 21.71 -10.20 58.60
C VAL A 76 22.04 -9.67 57.20
N ALA A 77 23.12 -10.14 56.58
CA ALA A 77 23.50 -9.75 55.23
C ALA A 77 22.50 -10.24 54.18
N HIS A 78 22.45 -9.57 53.04
CA HIS A 78 21.68 -10.05 51.89
C HIS A 78 22.25 -11.38 51.37
N THR A 79 23.58 -11.49 51.32
CA THR A 79 24.27 -12.70 50.88
C THR A 79 25.57 -12.87 51.64
N ALA A 80 25.73 -14.00 52.32
CA ALA A 80 26.94 -14.35 53.04
C ALA A 80 27.80 -15.31 52.23
N ASN A 81 29.08 -14.98 52.10
CA ASN A 81 30.07 -15.79 51.42
C ASN A 81 31.18 -16.18 52.40
N LYS A 82 31.72 -17.39 52.22
CA LYS A 82 32.74 -17.95 53.12
C LYS A 82 34.03 -17.15 53.14
N THR A 83 34.37 -16.50 52.03
CA THR A 83 35.64 -15.78 51.85
C THR A 83 35.44 -14.48 51.09
N PRO A 84 36.37 -13.51 51.20
CA PRO A 84 36.37 -12.32 50.35
C PRO A 84 36.35 -12.67 48.86
N THR A 85 37.10 -13.69 48.43
CA THR A 85 37.14 -14.13 47.03
C THR A 85 35.79 -14.66 46.57
N ALA A 86 35.13 -15.50 47.36
CA ALA A 86 33.79 -15.99 47.03
C ALA A 86 32.75 -14.86 46.97
N CYS A 87 32.89 -13.84 47.83
CA CYS A 87 32.06 -12.63 47.75
C CYS A 87 32.29 -11.86 46.45
N ALA A 88 33.55 -11.73 46.01
CA ALA A 88 33.87 -11.08 44.75
C ALA A 88 33.36 -11.89 43.55
N GLU A 89 33.54 -13.21 43.55
CA GLU A 89 33.02 -14.13 42.53
C GLU A 89 31.49 -14.00 42.41
N ALA A 90 30.76 -14.03 43.52
CA ALA A 90 29.30 -13.88 43.49
C ALA A 90 28.84 -12.55 42.87
N LEU A 91 29.56 -11.45 43.12
CA LEU A 91 29.24 -10.15 42.50
C LEU A 91 29.58 -10.12 41.01
N ILE A 92 30.70 -10.75 40.63
CA ILE A 92 31.10 -10.88 39.22
C ILE A 92 30.09 -11.72 38.45
N ASP A 93 29.62 -12.83 39.03
CA ASP A 93 28.62 -13.71 38.42
C ASP A 93 27.31 -12.97 38.15
N ILE A 94 26.84 -12.16 39.11
CA ILE A 94 25.64 -11.33 38.92
C ILE A 94 25.85 -10.32 37.78
N ALA A 95 26.99 -9.64 37.75
CA ALA A 95 27.29 -8.68 36.70
C ALA A 95 27.38 -9.36 35.31
N MET A 96 28.02 -10.53 35.25
CA MET A 96 28.15 -11.33 34.03
C MET A 96 26.80 -11.86 33.55
N ASP A 97 25.90 -12.29 34.43
CA ASP A 97 24.55 -12.70 34.06
C ASP A 97 23.79 -11.56 33.36
N VAL A 98 23.85 -10.34 33.91
CA VAL A 98 23.20 -9.17 33.32
C VAL A 98 23.80 -8.83 31.96
N VAL A 99 25.12 -8.86 31.82
CA VAL A 99 25.81 -8.63 30.54
C VAL A 99 25.39 -9.68 29.51
N ASN A 100 25.47 -10.97 29.85
CA ASN A 100 25.11 -12.06 28.95
C ASN A 100 23.64 -11.97 28.51
N ARG A 101 22.72 -11.69 29.45
CA ARG A 101 21.31 -11.51 29.13
C ARG A 101 21.06 -10.32 28.20
N SER A 102 21.83 -9.24 28.38
CA SER A 102 21.75 -8.07 27.51
C SER A 102 22.26 -8.37 26.11
N GLU A 103 23.37 -9.12 25.98
CA GLU A 103 23.93 -9.54 24.69
C GLU A 103 22.99 -10.50 23.95
N VAL A 104 22.42 -11.49 24.65
CA VAL A 104 21.43 -12.41 24.06
C VAL A 104 20.20 -11.64 23.58
N ALA A 105 19.63 -10.77 24.42
CA ALA A 105 18.46 -9.97 24.04
C ALA A 105 18.76 -9.07 22.83
N TRP A 106 19.97 -8.49 22.77
CA TRP A 106 20.40 -7.69 21.62
C TRP A 106 20.49 -8.54 20.34
N SER A 107 21.08 -9.72 20.41
CA SER A 107 21.18 -10.66 19.29
C SER A 107 19.80 -11.07 18.78
N ASP A 108 18.90 -11.45 19.70
CA ASP A 108 17.53 -11.86 19.37
C ASP A 108 16.75 -10.73 18.68
N ILE A 109 16.85 -9.51 19.20
CA ILE A 109 16.21 -8.33 18.60
C ILE A 109 16.74 -8.10 17.18
N ALA A 110 18.07 -8.18 16.99
CA ALA A 110 18.69 -7.98 15.69
C ALA A 110 18.25 -9.05 14.68
N GLU A 111 18.19 -10.31 15.09
CA GLU A 111 17.75 -11.43 14.24
C GLU A 111 16.28 -11.29 13.84
N ILE A 112 15.40 -11.04 14.80
CA ILE A 112 13.96 -10.85 14.56
C ILE A 112 13.72 -9.64 13.65
N ALA A 113 14.40 -8.52 13.91
CA ALA A 113 14.28 -7.32 13.10
C ALA A 113 14.73 -7.57 11.65
N THR A 114 15.87 -8.23 11.47
CA THR A 114 16.42 -8.55 10.14
C THR A 114 15.48 -9.47 9.37
N THR A 115 15.05 -10.56 10.00
CA THR A 115 14.12 -11.54 9.38
C THR A 115 12.79 -10.90 9.02
N THR A 116 12.27 -10.04 9.90
CA THR A 116 11.00 -9.33 9.66
C THR A 116 11.15 -8.36 8.47
N ILE A 117 12.21 -7.55 8.44
CA ILE A 117 12.48 -6.61 7.35
C ILE A 117 12.59 -7.34 6.01
N ASP A 118 13.31 -8.45 5.96
CA ASP A 118 13.50 -9.19 4.71
C ASP A 118 12.21 -9.85 4.23
N SER A 119 11.40 -10.40 5.14
CA SER A 119 10.08 -10.96 4.78
C SER A 119 9.12 -9.90 4.24
N GLU A 120 9.13 -8.69 4.82
CA GLU A 120 8.30 -7.57 4.35
C GLU A 120 8.79 -7.01 3.01
N ARG A 121 10.10 -6.95 2.79
CA ARG A 121 10.68 -6.61 1.48
C ARG A 121 10.24 -7.60 0.40
N GLU A 122 10.27 -8.89 0.70
CA GLU A 122 9.85 -9.91 -0.26
C GLU A 122 8.34 -9.83 -0.56
N ARG A 123 7.53 -9.59 0.48
CA ARG A 123 6.07 -9.39 0.35
C ARG A 123 5.77 -8.18 -0.53
N LEU A 124 6.42 -7.04 -0.29
CA LEU A 124 6.26 -5.83 -1.09
C LEU A 124 6.64 -6.09 -2.56
N ALA A 125 7.77 -6.76 -2.81
CA ALA A 125 8.22 -7.08 -4.16
C ALA A 125 7.20 -7.99 -4.89
N ARG A 126 6.59 -8.94 -4.17
CA ARG A 126 5.54 -9.82 -4.71
C ARG A 126 4.27 -9.04 -5.09
N CYS A 127 3.79 -8.17 -4.20
CA CYS A 127 2.65 -7.31 -4.45
C CYS A 127 2.89 -6.38 -5.64
N ALA A 128 4.07 -5.76 -5.72
CA ALA A 128 4.45 -4.91 -6.84
C ALA A 128 4.45 -5.67 -8.18
N ARG A 129 5.03 -6.89 -8.21
CA ARG A 129 4.99 -7.75 -9.41
C ARG A 129 3.57 -8.10 -9.82
N HIS A 130 2.72 -8.49 -8.87
CA HIS A 130 1.32 -8.82 -9.15
C HIS A 130 0.55 -7.62 -9.70
N ALA A 131 0.72 -6.44 -9.10
CA ALA A 131 0.10 -5.21 -9.57
C ALA A 131 0.56 -4.85 -10.99
N ALA A 132 1.86 -4.97 -11.27
CA ALA A 132 2.41 -4.69 -12.61
C ALA A 132 1.87 -5.65 -13.68
N ILE A 133 1.80 -6.95 -13.37
CA ILE A 133 1.21 -7.96 -14.28
C ILE A 133 -0.27 -7.67 -14.50
N GLY A 134 -1.03 -7.43 -13.42
CA GLY A 134 -2.47 -7.11 -13.50
C GLY A 134 -2.74 -5.86 -14.35
N ALA A 135 -1.96 -4.79 -14.15
CA ALA A 135 -2.06 -3.57 -14.93
C ALA A 135 -1.74 -3.81 -16.42
N ARG A 136 -0.68 -4.55 -16.73
CA ARG A 136 -0.33 -4.91 -18.12
C ARG A 136 -1.42 -5.73 -18.79
N THR A 137 -1.95 -6.74 -18.10
CA THR A 137 -3.07 -7.56 -18.62
C THR A 137 -4.29 -6.70 -18.91
N ARG A 138 -4.66 -5.80 -17.99
CA ARG A 138 -5.82 -4.92 -18.18
C ARG A 138 -5.61 -3.95 -19.34
N LEU A 139 -4.43 -3.33 -19.44
CA LEU A 139 -4.09 -2.44 -20.56
C LEU A 139 -4.17 -3.15 -21.91
N THR A 140 -3.72 -4.39 -21.99
CA THR A 140 -3.82 -5.19 -23.22
C THR A 140 -5.27 -5.45 -23.61
N VAL A 141 -6.12 -5.82 -22.64
CA VAL A 141 -7.56 -6.04 -22.88
C VAL A 141 -8.26 -4.76 -23.34
N GLU A 142 -8.01 -3.63 -22.66
CA GLU A 142 -8.65 -2.36 -23.04
C GLU A 142 -8.13 -1.84 -24.38
N ARG A 143 -6.85 -2.00 -24.71
CA ARG A 143 -6.31 -1.71 -26.05
C ARG A 143 -7.02 -2.53 -27.11
N HIS A 144 -7.17 -3.84 -26.89
CA HIS A 144 -7.86 -4.70 -27.85
C HIS A 144 -9.33 -4.29 -28.02
N ARG A 145 -10.04 -3.99 -26.93
CA ARG A 145 -11.41 -3.45 -26.98
C ARG A 145 -11.51 -2.15 -27.77
N MET A 146 -10.57 -1.24 -27.56
CA MET A 146 -10.52 0.04 -28.28
C MET A 146 -10.31 -0.19 -29.78
N THR A 147 -9.36 -1.05 -30.16
CA THR A 147 -9.12 -1.40 -31.58
C THR A 147 -10.34 -2.02 -32.23
N THR A 148 -10.96 -3.01 -31.58
CA THR A 148 -12.15 -3.71 -32.11
C THR A 148 -13.35 -2.78 -32.22
N THR A 149 -13.58 -1.92 -31.23
CA THR A 149 -14.68 -0.94 -31.25
C THR A 149 -14.48 0.09 -32.34
N THR A 150 -13.25 0.58 -32.52
CA THR A 150 -12.89 1.53 -33.58
C THR A 150 -13.10 0.91 -34.96
N ALA A 151 -12.60 -0.30 -35.18
CA ALA A 151 -12.76 -1.01 -36.45
C ALA A 151 -14.25 -1.28 -36.79
N ARG A 152 -15.05 -1.64 -35.77
CA ARG A 152 -16.50 -1.81 -35.94
C ARG A 152 -17.18 -0.50 -36.31
N LEU A 153 -16.85 0.59 -35.62
CA LEU A 153 -17.41 1.92 -35.90
C LEU A 153 -17.13 2.36 -37.34
N SER A 154 -15.88 2.27 -37.80
CA SER A 154 -15.51 2.63 -39.17
C SER A 154 -16.27 1.81 -40.20
N ARG A 155 -16.34 0.48 -39.99
CA ARG A 155 -17.09 -0.41 -40.89
C ARG A 155 -18.58 -0.06 -40.92
N THR A 156 -19.19 0.19 -39.76
CA THR A 156 -20.60 0.58 -39.68
C THR A 156 -20.83 1.87 -40.46
N ILE A 157 -20.00 2.90 -40.26
CA ILE A 157 -20.09 4.18 -40.98
C ILE A 157 -20.03 3.95 -42.50
N GLU A 158 -19.06 3.18 -42.99
CA GLU A 158 -18.92 2.87 -44.41
C GLU A 158 -20.15 2.15 -44.95
N THR A 159 -20.62 1.11 -44.26
CA THR A 159 -21.77 0.32 -44.70
C THR A 159 -23.07 1.14 -44.70
N THR A 160 -23.31 1.93 -43.66
CA THR A 160 -24.49 2.79 -43.54
C THR A 160 -24.45 3.87 -44.61
N THR A 161 -23.33 4.58 -44.78
CA THR A 161 -23.20 5.64 -45.80
C THR A 161 -23.41 5.09 -47.21
N LYS A 162 -22.84 3.91 -47.50
CA LYS A 162 -23.04 3.23 -48.79
C LYS A 162 -24.51 2.85 -49.02
N SER A 163 -25.17 2.30 -48.00
CA SER A 163 -26.57 1.92 -48.06
C SER A 163 -27.47 3.14 -48.30
N GLU A 164 -27.25 4.24 -47.57
CA GLU A 164 -28.02 5.47 -47.75
C GLU A 164 -27.80 6.09 -49.13
N LYS A 165 -26.56 6.06 -49.65
CA LYS A 165 -26.28 6.49 -51.02
C LYS A 165 -27.03 5.65 -52.05
N GLN A 166 -27.02 4.33 -51.92
CA GLN A 166 -27.75 3.44 -52.82
C GLN A 166 -29.26 3.71 -52.80
N THR A 167 -29.82 3.98 -51.62
CA THR A 167 -31.22 4.38 -51.44
C THR A 167 -31.52 5.69 -52.17
N LEU A 168 -30.66 6.70 -52.01
CA LEU A 168 -30.79 7.98 -52.71
C LEU A 168 -30.68 7.83 -54.23
N ASP A 169 -29.71 7.05 -54.71
CA ASP A 169 -29.53 6.78 -56.14
C ASP A 169 -30.77 6.09 -56.73
N LEU A 170 -31.40 5.16 -56.00
CA LEU A 170 -32.66 4.52 -56.41
C LEU A 170 -33.81 5.53 -56.50
N PHE A 171 -33.96 6.42 -55.51
CA PHE A 171 -34.98 7.47 -55.55
C PHE A 171 -34.74 8.44 -56.71
N ALA A 172 -33.49 8.85 -56.95
CA ALA A 172 -33.12 9.70 -58.08
C ALA A 172 -33.43 9.03 -59.42
N ALA A 173 -33.17 7.73 -59.56
CA ALA A 173 -33.50 6.95 -60.75
C ALA A 173 -35.02 6.86 -60.96
N ARG A 174 -35.81 6.63 -59.89
CA ARG A 174 -37.27 6.61 -59.96
C ARG A 174 -37.84 7.97 -60.39
N LEU A 175 -37.36 9.05 -59.79
CA LEU A 175 -37.77 10.41 -60.17
C LEU A 175 -37.45 10.70 -61.64
N SER A 176 -36.26 10.29 -62.09
CA SER A 176 -35.85 10.44 -63.49
C SER A 176 -36.69 9.61 -64.47
N ALA A 177 -37.23 8.47 -64.04
CA ALA A 177 -38.04 7.61 -64.91
C ALA A 177 -39.44 8.17 -65.16
N VAL A 178 -39.96 8.99 -64.25
CA VAL A 178 -41.27 9.64 -64.36
C VAL A 178 -41.18 11.12 -64.80
N ASP A 179 -39.97 11.60 -65.10
CA ASP A 179 -39.72 12.97 -65.55
C ASP A 179 -40.36 13.21 -66.94
N PRO A 180 -41.39 14.06 -67.05
CA PRO A 180 -42.06 14.36 -68.31
C PRO A 180 -41.10 14.89 -69.38
N VAL A 181 -40.05 15.62 -68.98
CA VAL A 181 -39.05 16.19 -69.89
C VAL A 181 -38.28 15.07 -70.59
N ARG A 182 -37.97 13.96 -69.89
CA ARG A 182 -37.31 12.79 -70.49
C ARG A 182 -38.23 12.03 -71.44
N THR A 183 -39.52 11.96 -71.15
CA THR A 183 -40.50 11.38 -72.09
C THR A 183 -40.59 12.22 -73.37
N LEU A 184 -40.65 13.55 -73.24
CA LEU A 184 -40.62 14.47 -74.38
C LEU A 184 -39.33 14.35 -75.19
N ALA A 185 -38.16 14.26 -74.53
CA ALA A 185 -36.86 14.08 -75.19
C ALA A 185 -36.73 12.77 -75.99
N ARG A 186 -37.57 11.76 -75.70
CA ARG A 186 -37.63 10.50 -76.48
C ARG A 186 -38.50 10.62 -77.74
N GLY A 187 -38.97 11.81 -78.08
CA GLY A 187 -39.78 12.07 -79.28
C GLY A 187 -41.29 12.01 -79.05
N TRP A 188 -41.74 11.89 -77.79
CA TRP A 188 -43.14 12.03 -77.45
C TRP A 188 -43.49 13.51 -77.36
N SER A 189 -44.78 13.82 -77.55
CA SER A 189 -45.29 15.18 -77.38
C SER A 189 -46.53 15.17 -76.51
N ILE A 190 -46.82 16.30 -75.87
CA ILE A 190 -48.05 16.51 -75.11
C ILE A 190 -48.86 17.58 -75.83
N THR A 191 -49.99 17.17 -76.40
CA THR A 191 -50.93 18.08 -77.07
C THR A 191 -51.95 18.61 -76.07
N ARG A 192 -52.12 19.93 -76.06
CA ARG A 192 -53.09 20.64 -75.24
C ARG A 192 -54.01 21.49 -76.12
N THR A 193 -55.22 21.74 -75.66
CA THR A 193 -56.07 22.80 -76.21
C THR A 193 -55.47 24.18 -75.88
N THR A 194 -55.97 25.24 -76.51
CA THR A 194 -55.61 26.63 -76.15
C THR A 194 -55.97 27.01 -74.72
N SER A 195 -56.92 26.30 -74.09
CA SER A 195 -57.27 26.44 -72.67
C SER A 195 -56.30 25.71 -71.72
N GLY A 196 -55.32 24.97 -72.24
CA GLY A 196 -54.31 24.25 -71.46
C GLY A 196 -54.69 22.82 -71.05
N THR A 197 -55.87 22.34 -71.42
CA THR A 197 -56.33 20.97 -71.15
C THR A 197 -55.59 19.97 -72.04
N VAL A 198 -55.05 18.89 -71.46
CA VAL A 198 -54.36 17.84 -72.22
C VAL A 198 -55.38 17.03 -73.02
N VAL A 199 -55.16 16.95 -74.33
CA VAL A 199 -55.95 16.12 -75.25
C VAL A 199 -55.53 14.67 -75.05
N ARG A 200 -56.46 13.80 -74.64
CA ARG A 200 -56.17 12.37 -74.38
C ARG A 200 -56.86 11.45 -75.38
N ARG A 201 -57.93 11.90 -76.02
CA ARG A 201 -58.70 11.15 -77.02
C ARG A 201 -59.00 12.06 -78.22
N ALA A 202 -59.16 11.47 -79.41
CA ALA A 202 -59.52 12.20 -80.62
C ALA A 202 -60.87 12.96 -80.47
N ALA A 203 -61.83 12.37 -79.76
CA ALA A 203 -63.13 12.98 -79.47
C ALA A 203 -63.07 14.25 -78.58
N ASP A 204 -61.92 14.54 -77.97
CA ASP A 204 -61.72 15.75 -77.15
C ASP A 204 -61.41 16.99 -78.02
N VAL A 205 -61.32 16.83 -79.35
CA VAL A 205 -60.96 17.88 -80.32
C VAL A 205 -62.03 17.96 -81.40
N SER A 206 -62.38 19.17 -81.82
CA SER A 206 -63.26 19.44 -82.96
C SER A 206 -62.47 19.99 -84.15
N ARG A 207 -62.97 19.76 -85.36
CA ARG A 207 -62.37 20.31 -86.58
C ARG A 207 -62.35 21.84 -86.51
N GLY A 208 -61.19 22.44 -86.72
CA GLY A 208 -60.94 23.88 -86.59
C GLY A 208 -60.33 24.29 -85.24
N ASP A 209 -60.24 23.40 -84.26
CA ASP A 209 -59.63 23.71 -82.97
C ASP A 209 -58.12 23.96 -83.11
N THR A 210 -57.63 24.95 -82.37
CA THR A 210 -56.20 25.22 -82.25
C THR A 210 -55.60 24.36 -81.13
N LEU A 211 -54.54 23.64 -81.45
CA LEU A 211 -53.82 22.75 -80.56
C LEU A 211 -52.41 23.28 -80.32
N VAL A 212 -51.94 23.13 -79.09
CA VAL A 212 -50.57 23.46 -78.67
C VAL A 212 -49.87 22.17 -78.29
N THR A 213 -48.94 21.73 -79.15
CA THR A 213 -48.15 20.53 -78.94
C THR A 213 -46.82 20.91 -78.33
N THR A 214 -46.56 20.45 -77.11
CA THR A 214 -45.27 20.63 -76.45
C THR A 214 -44.35 19.45 -76.79
N VAL A 215 -43.17 19.76 -77.31
CA VAL A 215 -42.07 18.83 -77.61
C VAL A 215 -40.89 19.11 -76.68
N ALA A 216 -39.79 18.37 -76.81
CA ALA A 216 -38.66 18.44 -75.89
C ALA A 216 -38.01 19.83 -75.78
N ASP A 217 -37.98 20.58 -76.88
CA ASP A 217 -37.26 21.85 -77.03
C ASP A 217 -38.17 23.06 -77.32
N GLY A 218 -39.50 22.89 -77.29
CA GLY A 218 -40.40 23.99 -77.62
C GLY A 218 -41.87 23.60 -77.70
N THR A 219 -42.66 24.53 -78.26
CA THR A 219 -44.10 24.34 -78.49
C THR A 219 -44.44 24.65 -79.94
N ILE A 220 -45.34 23.86 -80.50
CA ILE A 220 -45.84 23.98 -81.87
C ILE A 220 -47.33 24.25 -81.79
N THR A 221 -47.81 25.25 -82.51
CA THR A 221 -49.25 25.54 -82.62
C THR A 221 -49.77 25.02 -83.95
N SER A 222 -50.86 24.25 -83.93
CA SER A 222 -51.48 23.66 -85.11
C SER A 222 -53.01 23.80 -85.05
N THR A 223 -53.68 23.55 -86.18
CA THR A 223 -55.15 23.55 -86.27
C THR A 223 -55.62 22.18 -86.74
N ALA A 224 -56.62 21.61 -86.07
CA ALA A 224 -57.17 20.29 -86.41
C ALA A 224 -57.97 20.34 -87.71
N THR A 225 -57.44 19.76 -88.78
CA THR A 225 -58.09 19.78 -90.11
C THR A 225 -58.93 18.53 -90.38
N GLU A 226 -58.56 17.40 -89.81
CA GLU A 226 -59.19 16.08 -89.97
C GLU A 226 -58.94 15.26 -88.68
N ILE A 227 -59.94 14.49 -88.25
CA ILE A 227 -59.94 13.75 -86.97
C ILE A 227 -60.62 12.41 -87.23
N ASP A 228 -59.90 11.31 -86.97
CA ASP A 228 -60.39 9.93 -87.07
C ASP A 228 -61.11 9.46 -85.79
#